data_AF-H3ADW9-F1
#
_entry.id   AF-H3ADW9-F1
#
_cell.length_a   1.000
_cell.length_b   1.000
_cell.length_c   1.000
_cell.angle_alpha   90.00
_cell.angle_beta   90.00
_cell.angle_gamma   90.00
#
_symmetry.space_group_name_H-M   'P 1'
#
loop_
_entity.id
_entity.type
_entity.pdbx_description
1 polymer ?
#
loop_
_entity_poly.entity_id
_entity_poly.type
_entity_poly.pdbx_seq_one_letter_code
_entity_poly.pdbx_strand_id
1 'polypeptide(L)'
;MGLPTLEFSDCYLDSPDFRERLKYHEFELDRTNKFIKELIKDGNMLIGALRSKVFVVRAPLLATRNKSSGEKFFFFFFFFY
;
A
#
# COMPACT_ATOMS: atom_id res chain seq x y z
N MET A 1 -12.80 -8.97 19.13
CA MET A 1 -12.91 -10.01 20.17
C MET A 1 -11.50 -10.46 20.47
N GLY A 2 -11.01 -10.29 21.70
CA GLY A 2 -9.61 -10.54 22.06
C GLY A 2 -9.28 -12.02 22.09
N LEU A 3 -8.01 -12.35 21.81
CA LEU A 3 -7.49 -13.71 21.99
C LEU A 3 -7.34 -14.02 23.49
N PRO A 4 -7.60 -15.26 23.92
CA PRO A 4 -7.41 -15.65 25.31
C PRO A 4 -5.93 -15.51 25.71
N THR A 5 -5.66 -15.18 26.98
CA THR A 5 -4.29 -14.99 27.46
C THR A 5 -3.48 -16.28 27.39
N LEU A 6 -2.19 -16.14 27.09
CA LEU A 6 -1.22 -17.23 27.15
C LEU A 6 -0.50 -17.14 28.51
N GLU A 7 -0.75 -18.11 29.38
CA GLU A 7 -0.14 -18.19 30.70
C GLU A 7 1.15 -19.01 30.64
N PHE A 8 2.20 -18.52 31.33
CA PHE A 8 3.50 -19.18 31.33
C PHE A 8 3.47 -20.56 32.02
N SER A 9 2.67 -20.70 33.08
CA SER A 9 2.47 -21.97 33.79
C SER A 9 1.91 -23.06 32.87
N ASP A 10 0.94 -22.70 32.01
CA ASP A 10 0.33 -23.64 31.06
C ASP A 10 1.26 -23.97 29.89
N CYS A 11 2.14 -23.04 29.52
CA CYS A 11 3.21 -23.26 28.54
C CYS A 11 4.22 -24.29 29.05
N TYR A 12 4.62 -24.20 30.32
CA TYR A 12 5.57 -25.15 30.92
C TYR A 12 5.02 -26.58 30.95
N LEU A 13 3.73 -26.74 31.21
CA LEU A 13 3.04 -28.04 31.26
C LEU A 13 2.69 -28.60 29.87
N ASP A 14 2.89 -27.81 28.82
CA ASP A 14 2.47 -28.12 27.45
C ASP A 14 1.03 -28.66 27.35
N SER A 15 0.11 -28.01 28.07
CA SER A 15 -1.28 -28.49 28.13
C SER A 15 -1.95 -28.46 26.75
N PRO A 16 -2.86 -29.40 26.44
CA PRO A 16 -3.57 -29.42 25.15
C PRO A 16 -4.34 -28.12 24.91
N ASP A 17 -4.93 -27.54 25.96
CA ASP A 17 -5.66 -26.27 25.87
C ASP A 17 -4.73 -25.09 25.54
N PHE A 18 -3.51 -25.07 26.09
CA PHE A 18 -2.51 -24.07 25.76
C PHE A 18 -2.10 -24.16 24.29
N ARG A 19 -1.89 -25.38 23.77
CA ARG A 19 -1.59 -25.60 22.35
C ARG A 19 -2.70 -25.11 21.42
N GLU A 20 -3.96 -25.29 21.81
CA GLU A 20 -5.07 -24.77 21.02
C GLU A 20 -5.08 -23.24 21.02
N ARG A 21 -4.93 -22.60 22.19
CA ARG A 21 -4.80 -21.14 22.30
C ARG A 21 -3.64 -20.62 21.46
N LEU A 22 -2.46 -21.24 21.58
CA LEU A 22 -1.27 -20.86 20.82
C LEU A 22 -1.52 -20.90 19.31
N LYS A 23 -2.21 -21.93 18.80
CA LYS A 23 -2.58 -22.02 17.38
C LYS A 23 -3.48 -20.87 16.93
N TYR A 24 -4.45 -20.45 17.75
CA TYR A 24 -5.28 -19.30 17.40
C TYR A 24 -4.47 -18.00 17.32
N HIS A 25 -3.49 -17.83 18.22
CA HIS A 25 -2.56 -16.70 18.18
C HIS A 25 -1.70 -16.72 16.91
N GLU A 26 -1.12 -17.87 16.56
CA GLU A 26 -0.35 -18.05 15.32
C GLU A 26 -1.18 -17.74 14.07
N PHE A 27 -2.42 -18.26 14.03
CA PHE A 27 -3.34 -18.01 12.93
C PHE A 27 -3.69 -16.52 12.77
N GLU A 28 -3.98 -15.82 13.88
CA GLU A 28 -4.29 -14.39 13.82
C GLU A 28 -3.06 -13.57 13.40
N LEU A 29 -1.85 -13.97 13.82
CA LEU A 29 -0.60 -13.37 13.34
C LEU A 29 -0.43 -13.54 11.83
N ASP A 30 -0.67 -14.74 11.29
CA ASP A 30 -0.62 -14.97 9.84
C ASP A 30 -1.65 -14.14 9.09
N ARG A 31 -2.88 -14.06 9.61
CA ARG A 31 -3.96 -13.26 9.03
C ARG A 31 -3.61 -11.77 8.99
N THR A 32 -3.12 -11.22 10.10
CA THR A 32 -2.74 -9.81 10.19
C THR A 32 -1.54 -9.49 9.30
N ASN A 33 -0.54 -10.38 9.22
CA ASN A 33 0.60 -10.24 8.32
C ASN A 33 0.17 -10.20 6.84
N LYS A 34 -0.73 -11.09 6.43
CA LYS A 34 -1.31 -11.08 5.08
C LYS A 34 -2.07 -9.79 4.80
N PHE A 35 -2.92 -9.36 5.73
CA PHE A 35 -3.69 -8.13 5.61
C PHE A 35 -2.80 -6.89 5.47
N ILE A 36 -1.74 -6.77 6.26
CA ILE A 36 -0.77 -5.66 6.17
C ILE A 36 -0.08 -5.64 4.80
N LYS A 37 0.33 -6.80 4.28
CA LYS A 37 0.97 -6.90 2.95
C LYS A 37 0.02 -6.48 1.84
N GLU A 38 -1.25 -6.90 1.91
CA GLU A 38 -2.29 -6.49 0.96
C GLU A 38 -2.55 -4.99 1.02
N LEU A 39 -2.67 -4.41 2.23
CA LEU A 39 -2.81 -2.96 2.41
C LEU A 39 -1.66 -2.16 1.79
N ILE A 40 -0.41 -2.61 1.98
CA ILE A 40 0.76 -1.95 1.38
C ILE A 40 0.69 -2.02 -0.14
N LYS A 41 0.31 -3.18 -0.69
CA LYS A 41 0.15 -3.37 -2.15
C LYS A 41 -0.90 -2.43 -2.72
N ASP A 42 -2.06 -2.35 -2.07
CA ASP A 42 -3.18 -1.51 -2.49
C ASP A 42 -2.82 -0.02 -2.39
N GLY A 43 -2.11 0.40 -1.34
CA GLY A 43 -1.59 1.75 -1.20
C GLY A 43 -0.62 2.14 -2.33
N ASN A 44 0.30 1.24 -2.69
CA ASN A 44 1.22 1.45 -3.80
C ASN A 44 0.50 1.53 -5.15
N MET A 45 -0.52 0.70 -5.36
CA MET A 45 -1.36 0.76 -6.56
C MET A 45 -2.12 2.09 -6.65
N LEU A 46 -2.69 2.56 -5.55
CA LEU A 46 -3.40 3.83 -5.48
C LEU A 46 -2.47 5.00 -5.80
N ILE A 47 -1.28 5.05 -5.19
CA ILE A 47 -0.27 6.07 -5.47
C ILE A 47 0.15 6.02 -6.94
N GLY A 48 0.36 4.83 -7.51
CA GLY A 48 0.69 4.65 -8.92
C GLY A 48 -0.40 5.20 -9.85
N ALA A 49 -1.66 4.87 -9.58
CA ALA A 49 -2.81 5.37 -10.33
C ALA A 49 -2.99 6.90 -10.20
N LEU A 50 -2.72 7.46 -9.03
CA LEU A 50 -2.76 8.92 -8.83
C LEU A 50 -1.64 9.62 -9.63
N ARG A 51 -0.41 9.10 -9.59
CA ARG A 51 0.71 9.65 -10.36
C ARG A 51 0.45 9.60 -11.87
N SER A 52 -0.09 8.49 -12.38
CA SER A 52 -0.43 8.38 -13.80
C SER A 52 -1.54 9.34 -14.20
N LYS A 53 -2.60 9.47 -13.39
CA LYS A 53 -3.69 10.43 -13.66
C LYS A 53 -3.20 11.88 -13.60
N VAL A 54 -2.36 12.24 -12.64
CA VAL A 54 -1.76 13.59 -12.59
C VAL A 54 -0.93 13.86 -13.84
N PHE A 55 -0.13 12.90 -14.31
CA PHE A 55 0.63 13.05 -15.56
C PHE A 55 -0.30 13.22 -16.77
N VAL A 56 -1.33 12.38 -16.91
CA VAL A 56 -2.30 12.45 -18.01
C VAL A 56 -3.13 13.73 -17.98
N VAL A 57 -3.45 14.28 -16.81
CA VAL A 57 -4.18 15.56 -16.71
C VAL A 57 -3.26 16.75 -16.95
N ARG A 58 -1.98 16.66 -16.56
CA ARG A 58 -1.01 17.76 -16.68
C ARG A 58 -0.39 17.87 -18.08
N ALA A 59 -0.23 16.76 -18.81
CA ALA A 59 0.27 16.73 -20.19
C ALA A 59 -0.61 17.54 -21.19
N PRO A 60 -1.94 17.37 -21.26
CA PRO A 60 -2.80 18.17 -22.15
C PRO A 60 -2.97 19.61 -21.67
N LEU A 61 -2.79 19.90 -20.36
CA LEU A 61 -2.84 21.26 -19.83
C LEU A 61 -1.62 22.09 -20.24
N LEU A 62 -0.45 21.45 -20.43
CA LEU A 62 0.71 22.07 -21.07
C LEU A 62 0.54 22.19 -22.59
N ALA A 63 -0.21 21.29 -23.23
CA ALA A 63 -0.44 21.31 -24.67
C ALA A 63 -1.52 22.30 -25.15
N THR A 64 -2.41 22.78 -24.27
CA THR A 64 -3.56 23.62 -24.66
C THR A 64 -3.43 25.10 -24.33
N ARG A 65 -2.30 25.55 -23.74
CA ARG A 65 -2.08 26.97 -23.41
C ARG A 65 -1.40 27.79 -24.52
N ASN A 66 -1.61 27.47 -25.80
CA ASN A 66 -1.28 28.41 -26.86
C ASN A 66 -2.15 28.20 -28.11
N LYS A 67 -3.36 28.77 -28.10
CA LYS A 67 -4.14 29.00 -29.31
C LYS A 67 -4.62 30.46 -29.35
N SER A 68 -3.70 31.40 -29.28
CA SER A 68 -3.86 32.73 -29.85
C SER A 68 -2.47 33.31 -30.09
N SER A 69 -2.20 33.78 -31.30
CA SER A 69 -0.94 34.39 -31.77
C SER A 69 0.28 33.47 -31.87
N GLY A 70 0.40 32.79 -33.00
CA GLY A 70 1.50 33.05 -33.95
C GLY A 70 2.94 32.68 -33.61
N GLU A 71 3.27 32.19 -32.41
CA GLU A 71 4.66 31.90 -32.05
C GLU A 71 4.81 30.44 -31.61
N LYS A 72 5.47 29.65 -32.48
CA LYS A 72 5.82 28.25 -32.23
C LYS A 72 6.92 28.21 -31.15
N PHE A 73 6.54 28.27 -29.87
CA PHE A 73 7.48 28.06 -28.79
C PHE A 73 7.82 26.56 -28.66
N PHE A 74 8.97 26.22 -29.21
CA PHE A 74 9.63 24.92 -29.10
C PHE A 74 10.09 24.71 -27.65
N PHE A 75 9.19 24.28 -26.76
CA PHE A 75 9.57 23.81 -25.43
C PHE A 75 9.76 22.29 -25.47
N PHE A 76 10.89 21.87 -26.04
CA PHE A 76 11.35 20.49 -26.00
C PHE A 76 12.77 20.40 -25.41
N PHE A 77 13.06 21.14 -24.36
CA PHE A 77 14.33 20.98 -23.64
C PHE A 77 14.10 21.33 -22.18
N PHE A 78 13.92 20.31 -21.35
CA PHE A 78 14.44 20.20 -19.98
C PHE A 78 13.69 19.06 -19.29
N PHE A 79 14.08 17.81 -19.59
CA PHE A 79 13.73 16.68 -18.73
C PHE A 79 14.86 15.64 -18.61
N PHE A 80 16.11 16.03 -18.91
CA PHE A 80 17.29 15.21 -18.65
C PHE A 80 18.45 16.09 -18.15
N TYR A 81 18.39 16.47 -16.87
CA TYR A 81 19.55 16.53 -15.97
C TYR A 81 19.05 16.43 -14.53
#